data_AF-A0A356QBY6-F1
#
_entry.id   AF-A0A356QBY6-F1
#
_cell.length_a   1.000
_cell.length_b   1.000
_cell.length_c   1.000
_cell.angle_alpha   90.00
_cell.angle_beta   90.00
_cell.angle_gamma   90.00
#
_symmetry.space_group_name_H-M   'P 1'
#
loop_
_entity.id
_entity.type
_entity.pdbx_description
1 polymer ?
#
loop_
_entity_poly.entity_id
_entity_poly.type
_entity_poly.pdbx_seq_one_letter_code
_entity_poly.pdbx_strand_id
1 'polypeptide(L)'
;LSRPCRFGKSLLLDTLGCLFEGREALFYGLYIHDKWDWQQRYPVVRLSFGNGVAADREDLDANIRYQLQQQRARLQITSTPPKRIADDFASLIEQAHRVHGQRVVVLIDEYDKPILDNIPDSDRARELREGLKNLYSVLK
;
A
#
# COMPACT_ATOMS: atom_id res chain seq x y z
N LEU A 1 -25.75 -3.71 1.28
CA LEU A 1 -25.07 -4.40 2.39
C LEU A 1 -24.02 -3.43 2.94
N SER A 2 -24.37 -2.66 3.98
CA SER A 2 -23.49 -1.61 4.51
C SER A 2 -22.32 -2.25 5.26
N ARG A 3 -21.09 -2.08 4.74
CA ARG A 3 -19.87 -2.45 5.47
C ARG A 3 -19.76 -1.54 6.71
N PRO A 4 -19.57 -2.07 7.92
CA PRO A 4 -19.34 -1.25 9.09
C PRO A 4 -18.04 -0.44 8.93
N CYS A 5 -18.12 0.89 9.00
CA CYS A 5 -16.95 1.77 9.08
C CYS A 5 -16.31 1.69 10.47
N ARG A 6 -14.97 1.82 10.54
CA ARG A 6 -14.13 1.89 11.76
C ARG A 6 -13.91 0.59 12.55
N PHE A 7 -13.96 -0.58 11.91
CA PHE A 7 -13.73 -1.88 12.56
C PHE A 7 -12.23 -2.22 12.80
N GLY A 8 -11.34 -1.24 12.98
CA GLY A 8 -9.93 -1.48 13.27
C GLY A 8 -9.11 -2.13 12.13
N LYS A 9 -9.60 -2.14 10.90
CA LYS A 9 -8.91 -2.75 9.74
C LYS A 9 -7.58 -2.07 9.43
N SER A 10 -7.55 -0.74 9.44
CA SER A 10 -6.31 0.01 9.28
C SER A 10 -5.31 -0.30 10.39
N LEU A 11 -5.78 -0.41 11.64
CA LEU A 11 -4.96 -0.80 12.79
C LEU A 11 -4.41 -2.24 12.64
N LEU A 12 -5.20 -3.15 12.09
CA LEU A 12 -4.74 -4.51 11.78
C LEU A 12 -3.63 -4.50 10.72
N LEU A 13 -3.81 -3.75 9.62
CA LEU A 13 -2.78 -3.61 8.59
C LEU A 13 -1.51 -2.93 9.14
N ASP A 14 -1.67 -1.94 10.02
CA ASP A 14 -0.55 -1.32 10.75
C ASP A 14 0.20 -2.32 11.62
N THR A 15 -0.55 -3.17 12.32
CA THR A 15 0.02 -4.23 13.16
C THR A 15 0.80 -5.24 12.30
N LEU A 16 0.22 -5.68 11.18
CA LEU A 16 0.91 -6.56 10.23
C LEU A 16 2.17 -5.90 9.65
N GLY A 17 2.10 -4.62 9.28
CA GLY A 17 3.25 -3.86 8.81
C GLY A 17 4.37 -3.82 9.86
N CYS A 18 4.04 -3.53 11.12
CA CYS A 18 5.00 -3.53 12.22
C CYS A 18 5.61 -4.92 12.47
N LEU A 19 4.82 -5.98 12.31
CA LEU A 19 5.28 -7.36 12.46
C LEU A 19 6.29 -7.72 11.39
N PHE A 20 5.98 -7.47 10.12
CA PHE A 20 6.87 -7.74 8.99
C PHE A 20 8.14 -6.87 8.98
N GLU A 21 8.06 -5.65 9.51
CA GLU A 21 9.23 -4.79 9.71
C GLU A 21 10.12 -5.22 10.89
N GLY A 22 9.69 -6.18 11.70
CA GLY A 22 10.44 -6.68 12.85
C GLY A 22 10.50 -5.72 14.03
N ARG A 23 9.43 -4.93 14.27
CA ARG A 23 9.33 -3.98 15.40
C ARG A 23 9.02 -4.69 16.72
N GLU A 24 9.91 -5.57 17.17
CA GLU A 24 9.73 -6.44 18.34
C GLU A 24 9.22 -5.72 19.59
N ALA A 25 9.72 -4.52 19.88
CA ALA A 25 9.33 -3.74 21.06
C ALA A 25 7.82 -3.48 21.14
N LEU A 26 7.10 -3.45 20.02
CA LEU A 26 5.64 -3.26 19.98
C LEU A 26 4.87 -4.53 20.34
N PHE A 27 5.53 -5.69 20.36
CA PHE A 27 4.91 -7.00 20.55
C PHE A 27 5.35 -7.69 21.84
N TYR A 28 6.22 -7.07 22.64
CA TYR A 28 6.71 -7.65 23.89
C TYR A 28 5.55 -8.03 24.83
N GLY A 29 5.54 -9.27 25.30
CA GLY A 29 4.49 -9.80 26.19
C GLY A 29 3.16 -10.15 25.49
N LEU A 30 3.05 -9.96 24.17
CA LEU A 30 1.91 -10.44 23.39
C LEU A 30 2.12 -11.88 22.93
N TYR A 31 1.02 -12.56 22.56
CA TYR A 31 1.03 -13.96 22.11
C TYR A 31 1.99 -14.27 20.95
N ILE A 32 2.32 -13.29 20.11
CA ILE A 32 3.20 -13.47 18.95
C ILE A 32 4.69 -13.33 19.29
N HIS A 33 5.03 -12.79 20.47
CA HIS A 33 6.40 -12.42 20.84
C HIS A 33 7.39 -13.59 20.76
N ASP A 34 7.01 -14.76 21.28
CA ASP A 34 7.82 -15.97 21.29
C ASP A 34 7.64 -16.84 20.02
N LYS A 35 6.74 -16.45 19.12
CA LYS A 35 6.35 -17.23 17.93
C LYS A 35 6.82 -16.64 16.62
N TRP A 36 7.45 -15.48 16.65
CA TRP A 36 7.95 -14.79 15.47
C TRP A 36 9.46 -14.68 15.49
N ASP A 37 10.08 -14.85 14.32
CA ASP A 37 11.50 -14.62 14.15
C ASP A 37 11.77 -13.13 13.93
N TRP A 38 12.13 -12.41 15.00
CA TRP A 38 12.42 -10.98 14.97
C TRP A 38 13.73 -10.61 14.24
N GLN A 39 14.57 -11.59 13.90
CA GLN A 39 15.74 -11.36 13.06
C GLN A 39 15.34 -11.19 11.58
N GLN A 40 14.19 -11.74 11.18
CA GLN A 40 13.67 -11.57 9.84
C GLN A 40 12.93 -10.24 9.70
N ARG A 41 13.38 -9.42 8.75
CA ARG A 41 12.77 -8.15 8.39
C ARG A 41 12.44 -8.14 6.90
N TYR A 42 11.21 -7.80 6.59
CA TYR A 42 10.71 -7.73 5.23
C TYR A 42 10.53 -6.27 4.83
N PRO A 43 10.93 -5.86 3.61
CA PRO A 43 10.56 -4.56 3.09
C PRO A 43 9.04 -4.51 2.91
N VAL A 44 8.38 -3.58 3.60
CA VAL A 44 6.94 -3.36 3.50
C VAL A 44 6.66 -2.17 2.59
N VAL A 45 5.80 -2.35 1.59
CA VAL A 45 5.26 -1.27 0.76
C VAL A 45 3.80 -1.06 1.18
N ARG A 46 3.50 0.12 1.74
CA ARG A 46 2.13 0.45 2.18
C ARG A 46 1.50 1.49 1.26
N LEU A 47 0.30 1.19 0.79
CA LEU A 47 -0.58 2.10 0.07
C LEU A 47 -1.90 2.23 0.83
N SER A 48 -2.42 3.44 0.99
CA SER A 48 -3.72 3.71 1.61
C SER A 48 -4.49 4.71 0.77
N PHE A 49 -5.71 4.34 0.40
CA PHE A 49 -6.64 5.23 -0.31
C PHE A 49 -7.65 5.87 0.64
N GLY A 50 -7.37 5.81 1.94
CA GLY A 50 -8.28 6.30 2.97
C GLY A 50 -8.21 7.79 3.25
N ASN A 51 -7.10 8.43 2.89
CA ASN A 51 -6.89 9.84 3.13
C ASN A 51 -7.31 10.65 1.90
N GLY A 52 -8.44 11.35 2.01
CA GLY A 52 -8.98 12.21 0.96
C GLY A 52 -9.99 11.50 0.05
N VAL A 53 -10.81 12.29 -0.62
CA VAL A 53 -11.72 11.83 -1.68
C VAL A 53 -11.02 12.14 -2.99
N ALA A 54 -10.68 11.10 -3.77
CA ALA A 54 -10.15 11.30 -5.11
C ALA A 54 -11.26 11.92 -5.98
N ALA A 55 -11.09 13.19 -6.33
CA ALA A 55 -12.11 13.95 -7.06
C ALA A 55 -12.24 13.49 -8.51
N ASP A 56 -11.13 13.09 -9.11
CA ASP A 56 -11.02 12.60 -10.49
C ASP A 56 -9.80 11.69 -10.67
N ARG A 57 -9.56 11.28 -11.93
CA ARG A 57 -8.46 10.38 -12.28
C ARG A 57 -7.08 11.01 -12.08
N GLU A 58 -6.94 12.31 -12.32
CA GLU A 58 -5.66 12.99 -12.19
C GLU A 58 -5.24 13.08 -10.72
N ASP A 59 -6.20 13.40 -9.84
CA ASP A 59 -6.00 13.43 -8.39
C ASP A 59 -5.64 12.04 -7.83
N LEU A 60 -6.32 10.98 -8.30
CA LEU A 60 -5.96 9.60 -7.96
C LEU A 60 -4.52 9.26 -8.39
N ASP A 61 -4.16 9.58 -9.63
CA ASP A 61 -2.83 9.29 -10.17
C ASP A 61 -1.73 10.09 -9.42
N ALA A 62 -2.00 11.35 -9.07
CA ALA A 62 -1.12 12.18 -8.27
C ALA A 62 -0.94 11.62 -6.84
N ASN A 63 -2.03 11.19 -6.21
CA ASN A 63 -2.01 10.57 -4.90
C ASN A 63 -1.17 9.28 -4.91
N ILE A 64 -1.36 8.41 -5.91
CA ILE A 64 -0.57 7.17 -6.03
C ILE A 64 0.92 7.50 -6.20
N ARG A 65 1.27 8.45 -7.08
CA ARG A 65 2.67 8.87 -7.28
C ARG A 65 3.30 9.38 -5.98
N TYR A 66 2.58 10.21 -5.25
CA TYR A 66 3.03 10.71 -3.95
C TYR A 66 3.31 9.55 -2.99
N GLN A 67 2.38 8.59 -2.87
CA GLN A 67 2.58 7.42 -2.02
C GLN A 67 3.78 6.58 -2.45
N LEU A 68 3.94 6.29 -3.75
CA LEU A 68 5.09 5.55 -4.29
C LEU A 68 6.42 6.25 -3.97
N GLN A 69 6.47 7.58 -4.10
CA GLN A 69 7.66 8.36 -3.75
C GLN A 69 8.00 8.26 -2.26
N GLN A 70 7.00 8.34 -1.37
CA GLN A 70 7.20 8.15 0.07
C GLN A 70 7.74 6.75 0.38
N GLN A 71 7.19 5.71 -0.26
CA GLN A 71 7.67 4.33 -0.07
C GLN A 71 9.10 4.15 -0.60
N ARG A 72 9.45 4.75 -1.75
CA ARG A 72 10.83 4.76 -2.27
C ARG A 72 11.80 5.38 -1.27
N ALA A 73 11.48 6.55 -0.74
CA ALA A 73 12.31 7.23 0.24
C ALA A 73 12.49 6.40 1.52
N ARG A 74 11.39 5.84 2.05
CA ARG A 74 11.37 5.02 3.25
C ARG A 74 12.19 3.72 3.11
N LEU A 75 12.14 3.10 1.94
CA LEU A 75 12.87 1.87 1.62
C LEU A 75 14.30 2.15 1.10
N GLN A 76 14.74 3.41 1.10
CA GLN A 76 16.06 3.86 0.65
C GLN A 76 16.36 3.53 -0.83
N ILE A 77 15.33 3.58 -1.67
CA ILE A 77 15.45 3.32 -3.10
C ILE A 77 15.76 4.62 -3.83
N THR A 78 16.95 4.70 -4.43
CA THR A 78 17.48 5.89 -5.10
C THR A 78 17.32 5.89 -6.61
N SER A 79 16.79 4.79 -7.19
CA SER A 79 16.57 4.71 -8.63
C SER A 79 15.48 5.68 -9.09
N THR A 80 15.70 6.24 -10.29
CA THR A 80 14.74 7.16 -10.92
C THR A 80 13.40 6.44 -11.17
N PRO A 81 12.28 6.99 -10.71
CA PRO A 81 10.97 6.37 -10.91
C PRO A 81 10.57 6.42 -12.40
N PRO A 82 10.06 5.31 -12.96
CA PRO A 82 9.40 5.29 -14.26
C PRO A 82 8.26 6.29 -14.39
N LYS A 83 7.93 6.70 -15.62
CA LYS A 83 6.83 7.64 -15.88
C LYS A 83 5.46 7.04 -15.60
N ARG A 84 5.23 5.76 -15.92
CA ARG A 84 3.94 5.10 -15.72
C ARG A 84 3.85 4.58 -14.29
N ILE A 85 2.70 4.77 -13.65
CA ILE A 85 2.45 4.35 -12.26
C ILE A 85 2.64 2.84 -12.07
N ALA A 86 2.12 2.03 -12.99
CA ALA A 86 2.28 0.58 -12.93
C ALA A 86 3.76 0.17 -13.01
N ASP A 87 4.51 0.75 -13.94
CA ASP A 87 5.95 0.48 -14.10
C ASP A 87 6.73 0.95 -12.87
N ASP A 88 6.35 2.09 -12.29
CA ASP A 88 6.96 2.62 -11.07
C ASP A 88 6.71 1.73 -9.86
N PHE A 89 5.49 1.24 -9.70
CA PHE A 89 5.14 0.31 -8.64
C PHE A 89 5.87 -1.03 -8.79
N ALA A 90 5.94 -1.57 -10.01
CA ALA A 90 6.72 -2.78 -10.30
C ALA A 90 8.20 -2.59 -9.98
N SER A 91 8.78 -1.48 -10.45
CA SER A 91 10.16 -1.11 -10.18
C SER A 91 10.44 -0.92 -8.68
N LEU A 92 9.51 -0.31 -7.94
CA LEU A 92 9.61 -0.16 -6.48
C LEU A 92 9.72 -1.53 -5.79
N ILE A 93 8.87 -2.49 -6.16
CA ILE A 93 8.87 -3.85 -5.59
C ILE A 93 10.19 -4.56 -5.93
N GLU A 94 10.61 -4.54 -7.20
CA GLU A 94 11.85 -5.18 -7.64
C GLU A 94 13.07 -4.60 -6.89
N GLN A 95 13.15 -3.27 -6.78
CA GLN A 95 14.27 -2.61 -6.13
C GLN A 95 14.24 -2.80 -4.61
N ALA A 96 13.06 -2.81 -4.00
CA ALA A 96 12.92 -3.14 -2.58
C ALA A 96 13.44 -4.55 -2.29
N HIS A 97 13.10 -5.52 -3.14
CA HIS A 97 13.65 -6.87 -3.03
C HIS A 97 15.17 -6.87 -3.17
N ARG A 98 15.70 -6.18 -4.17
CA ARG A 98 17.14 -6.11 -4.44
C ARG A 98 17.94 -5.46 -3.31
N VAL A 99 17.43 -4.39 -2.71
CA VAL A 99 18.11 -3.63 -1.64
C VAL A 99 18.07 -4.40 -0.31
N HIS A 100 16.95 -5.03 0.02
CA HIS A 100 16.74 -5.66 1.34
C HIS A 100 16.97 -7.18 1.34
N GLY A 101 17.14 -7.81 0.17
CA GLY A 101 17.41 -9.25 0.02
C GLY A 101 16.25 -10.16 0.45
N GLN A 102 15.08 -9.60 0.70
CA GLN A 102 13.91 -10.30 1.25
C GLN A 102 12.67 -10.09 0.38
N ARG A 103 11.68 -10.97 0.51
CA ARG A 103 10.42 -10.83 -0.21
C ARG A 103 9.71 -9.55 0.22
N VAL A 104 9.09 -8.85 -0.73
CA VAL A 104 8.37 -7.61 -0.44
C VAL A 104 6.96 -7.91 0.01
N VAL A 105 6.54 -7.26 1.09
CA VAL A 105 5.17 -7.33 1.60
C VAL A 105 4.44 -6.09 1.14
N VAL A 106 3.36 -6.25 0.38
CA VAL A 106 2.52 -5.15 -0.10
C VAL A 106 1.24 -5.11 0.73
N LEU A 107 1.00 -3.99 1.42
CA LEU A 107 -0.19 -3.75 2.23
C LEU A 107 -1.01 -2.63 1.61
N ILE A 108 -2.28 -2.89 1.30
CA ILE A 108 -3.16 -1.94 0.63
C ILE A 108 -4.43 -1.76 1.47
N ASP A 109 -4.68 -0.53 1.91
CA ASP A 109 -5.83 -0.17 2.74
C ASP A 109 -6.85 0.66 1.95
N GLU A 110 -8.13 0.50 2.31
CA GLU A 110 -9.30 1.19 1.74
C GLU A 110 -9.34 1.21 0.19
N TYR A 111 -8.91 0.12 -0.45
CA TYR A 111 -8.79 0.00 -1.91
C TYR A 111 -10.09 0.30 -2.69
N ASP A 112 -11.24 0.11 -2.06
CA ASP A 112 -12.57 0.29 -2.63
C ASP A 112 -13.09 1.72 -2.48
N LYS A 113 -12.51 2.53 -1.59
CA LYS A 113 -13.00 3.87 -1.24
C LYS A 113 -13.12 4.84 -2.43
N PRO A 114 -12.13 4.98 -3.33
CA PRO A 114 -12.26 5.88 -4.47
C PRO A 114 -13.44 5.54 -5.40
N ILE A 115 -13.78 4.24 -5.49
CA ILE A 115 -14.92 3.76 -6.29
C ILE A 115 -16.22 4.01 -5.52
N LEU A 116 -16.25 3.73 -4.22
CA LEU A 116 -17.44 3.88 -3.37
C LEU A 116 -17.88 5.35 -3.23
N ASP A 117 -16.93 6.27 -3.07
CA ASP A 117 -17.21 7.70 -2.90
C ASP A 117 -17.77 8.34 -4.18
N ASN A 118 -17.50 7.75 -5.34
CA ASN A 118 -17.94 8.22 -6.65
C ASN A 118 -19.08 7.38 -7.25
N ILE A 119 -19.74 6.50 -6.49
CA ILE A 119 -20.89 5.70 -6.96
C ILE A 119 -21.98 6.51 -7.70
N PRO A 120 -22.34 7.74 -7.27
CA PRO A 120 -23.37 8.52 -7.96
C PRO A 120 -23.01 8.91 -9.40
N ASP A 121 -21.72 8.95 -9.74
CA ASP A 121 -21.21 9.29 -11.07
C ASP A 121 -20.54 8.05 -11.70
N SER A 122 -21.31 7.35 -12.55
CA SER A 122 -20.89 6.07 -13.14
C SER A 122 -19.67 6.20 -14.05
N ASP A 123 -19.49 7.35 -14.72
CA ASP A 123 -18.35 7.55 -15.61
C ASP A 123 -17.07 7.82 -14.82
N ARG A 124 -17.13 8.67 -13.79
CA ARG A 124 -15.98 8.88 -12.89
C ARG A 124 -15.59 7.62 -12.14
N ALA A 125 -16.56 6.89 -11.60
CA ALA A 125 -16.30 5.61 -10.92
C ALA A 125 -15.63 4.59 -11.85
N ARG A 126 -15.97 4.60 -13.15
CA ARG A 126 -15.34 3.75 -14.17
C ARG A 126 -13.89 4.16 -14.45
N GLU A 127 -13.61 5.45 -14.61
CA GLU A 127 -12.25 5.95 -14.84
C GLU A 127 -11.30 5.67 -13.66
N LEU A 128 -11.78 5.88 -12.43
CA LEU A 128 -11.03 5.57 -11.21
C LEU A 128 -10.77 4.06 -11.09
N ARG A 129 -11.79 3.23 -11.39
CA ARG A 129 -11.64 1.77 -11.39
C ARG A 129 -10.58 1.29 -12.38
N GLU A 130 -10.54 1.83 -13.59
CA GLU A 130 -9.50 1.46 -14.57
C GLU A 130 -8.10 1.90 -14.11
N GLY A 131 -7.98 3.02 -13.40
CA GLY A 131 -6.71 3.45 -12.80
C GLY A 131 -6.19 2.50 -11.74
N LEU A 132 -7.07 2.14 -10.80
CA LEU A 132 -6.77 1.16 -9.76
C LEU A 132 -6.44 -0.21 -10.36
N LYS A 133 -7.17 -0.66 -11.38
CA LYS A 133 -6.91 -1.93 -12.07
C LYS A 133 -5.53 -1.95 -12.72
N ASN A 134 -5.10 -0.85 -13.31
CA ASN A 134 -3.75 -0.72 -13.87
C ASN A 134 -2.67 -0.88 -12.77
N LEU A 135 -2.86 -0.25 -11.61
CA LEU A 135 -1.96 -0.42 -10.45
C LEU A 135 -1.94 -1.88 -9.97
N TYR A 136 -3.10 -2.52 -9.78
CA TYR A 136 -3.18 -3.89 -9.27
C TYR A 136 -2.70 -4.95 -10.26
N SER A 137 -2.65 -4.63 -11.56
CA SER A 137 -2.13 -5.55 -12.57
C SER A 137 -0.68 -5.96 -12.33
N VAL A 138 0.08 -5.13 -11.59
CA VAL A 138 1.47 -5.38 -11.19
C VAL A 138 1.58 -6.55 -10.20
N LEU A 139 0.53 -6.82 -9.41
CA LEU A 139 0.52 -7.86 -8.38
C LEU A 139 0.10 -9.24 -8.93
N LYS A 140 -0.12 -9.35 -10.24
CA LYS A 140 -0.62 -10.57 -10.89
C LYS A 140 0.51 -11.49 -11.34
#